data_AF-A0A932MEB0-F1
#
_entry.id   AF-A0A932MEB0-F1
#
_cell.length_a   1.000
_cell.length_b   1.000
_cell.length_c   1.000
_cell.angle_alpha   90.00
_cell.angle_beta   90.00
_cell.angle_gamma   90.00
#
_symmetry.space_group_name_H-M   'P 1'
#
loop_
_entity.id
_entity.type
_entity.pdbx_description
1 polymer ?
#
loop_
_entity_poly.entity_id
_entity_poly.type
_entity_poly.pdbx_seq_one_letter_code
_entity_poly.pdbx_strand_id
1 'polypeptide(L)'
;MTGQGLLAFVRWYVITMRPYLLFVSGITGILGLALGPAIGLSSALLAGSAFFLSYGFGQALTDCFQLDTDSLSAPYRPLVQGRLSRRQVLAVSLAGLLFCGALLIRLHPLNALFAGLTVFGLATYTFFKRRWWSGPFYNAWIVALLVVMGYLAAVGADAAPGVQRLLLGWPTGLTGALIVAFFGYANFVLTGYYKDLSADRATGYHTLPVRFGLRPSAVVSDGFAVLALAGVLVAGVPQLPGWTWSMLPAVAFVAAGSVA
;
A
#
# COMPACT_ATOMS: atom_id res chain seq x y z
N MET A 1 -9.62 25.49 -18.19
CA MET A 1 -8.25 25.86 -17.75
C MET A 1 -7.46 26.22 -18.99
N THR A 2 -6.71 27.33 -19.00
CA THR A 2 -5.78 27.65 -20.09
C THR A 2 -4.69 26.57 -20.19
N GLY A 3 -4.03 26.42 -21.34
CA GLY A 3 -2.98 25.40 -21.53
C GLY A 3 -1.85 25.49 -20.49
N GLN A 4 -1.48 26.71 -20.08
CA GLN A 4 -0.50 26.95 -19.01
C GLN A 4 -1.02 26.52 -17.63
N GLY A 5 -2.33 26.72 -17.36
CA GLY A 5 -2.96 26.30 -16.11
C GLY A 5 -3.04 24.77 -15.97
N LEU A 6 -3.27 24.05 -17.08
CA LEU A 6 -3.28 22.58 -17.07
C LEU A 6 -1.89 22.01 -16.78
N LEU A 7 -0.84 22.52 -17.44
CA LEU A 7 0.53 22.07 -17.21
C LEU A 7 0.98 22.29 -15.75
N ALA A 8 0.64 23.45 -15.18
CA ALA A 8 0.90 23.74 -13.78
C ALA A 8 0.17 22.76 -12.85
N PHE A 9 -1.12 22.49 -13.11
CA PHE A 9 -1.88 21.52 -12.34
C PHE A 9 -1.26 20.12 -12.39
N VAL A 10 -0.95 19.61 -13.59
CA VAL A 10 -0.35 18.28 -13.77
C VAL A 10 0.97 18.18 -13.02
N ARG A 11 1.84 19.18 -13.13
CA ARG A 11 3.12 19.21 -12.41
C ARG A 11 2.92 19.10 -10.89
N TRP A 12 2.05 19.93 -10.32
CA TRP A 12 1.81 19.93 -8.88
C TRP A 12 1.13 18.65 -8.41
N TYR A 13 0.19 18.14 -9.21
CA TYR A 13 -0.53 16.90 -8.91
C TYR A 13 0.41 15.70 -8.90
N VAL A 14 1.30 15.58 -9.90
CA VAL A 14 2.32 14.52 -9.95
C VAL A 14 3.25 14.59 -8.75
N ILE A 15 3.65 15.78 -8.28
CA ILE A 15 4.41 15.92 -7.02
C ILE A 15 3.61 15.38 -5.83
N THR A 16 2.32 15.71 -5.74
CA THR A 16 1.42 15.19 -4.69
C THR A 16 1.24 13.67 -4.76
N MET A 17 1.30 13.05 -5.94
CA MET A 17 1.25 11.58 -6.10
C MET A 17 2.49 10.85 -5.56
N ARG A 18 3.59 11.57 -5.26
CA ARG A 18 4.87 11.01 -4.78
C ARG A 18 5.38 9.83 -5.63
N PRO A 19 5.84 10.09 -6.88
CA PRO A 19 6.22 9.06 -7.83
C PRO A 19 7.24 8.06 -7.29
N TYR A 20 8.15 8.53 -6.42
CA TYR A 20 9.17 7.72 -5.75
C TYR A 20 8.62 6.68 -4.76
N LEU A 21 7.32 6.72 -4.42
CA LEU A 21 6.64 5.75 -3.56
C LEU A 21 5.60 4.90 -4.30
N LEU A 22 5.39 5.10 -5.61
CA LEU A 22 4.41 4.30 -6.37
C LEU A 22 4.73 2.80 -6.35
N PHE A 23 6.01 2.46 -6.19
CA PHE A 23 6.45 1.08 -6.07
C PHE A 23 5.80 0.38 -4.87
N VAL A 24 5.37 1.08 -3.82
CA VAL A 24 4.82 0.45 -2.62
C VAL A 24 3.57 -0.36 -2.95
N SER A 25 2.55 0.25 -3.56
CA SER A 25 1.39 -0.53 -4.05
C SER A 25 1.75 -1.39 -5.25
N GLY A 26 2.63 -0.89 -6.13
CA GLY A 26 3.06 -1.57 -7.35
C GLY A 26 3.61 -2.97 -7.10
N ILE A 27 4.64 -3.09 -6.26
CA ILE A 27 5.27 -4.38 -5.94
C ILE A 27 4.34 -5.28 -5.13
N THR A 28 3.48 -4.73 -4.27
CA THR A 28 2.54 -5.53 -3.49
C THR A 28 1.47 -6.19 -4.36
N GLY A 29 0.95 -5.46 -5.35
CA GLY A 29 0.04 -6.05 -6.35
C GLY A 29 0.74 -7.07 -7.25
N ILE A 30 1.98 -6.80 -7.66
CA ILE A 30 2.80 -7.74 -8.44
C ILE A 30 3.11 -9.02 -7.65
N LEU A 31 3.37 -8.91 -6.35
CA LEU A 31 3.54 -10.07 -5.47
C LEU A 31 2.31 -10.99 -5.52
N GLY A 32 1.11 -10.41 -5.48
CA GLY A 32 -0.13 -11.15 -5.69
C GLY A 32 -0.21 -11.83 -7.06
N LEU A 33 0.11 -11.09 -8.13
CA LEU A 33 0.12 -11.62 -9.50
C LEU A 33 1.06 -12.81 -9.65
N ALA A 34 2.26 -12.74 -9.05
CA ALA A 34 3.29 -13.77 -9.13
C ALA A 34 2.91 -15.08 -8.41
N LEU A 35 1.93 -15.04 -7.51
CA LEU A 35 1.41 -16.22 -6.80
C LEU A 35 0.24 -16.89 -7.53
N GLY A 36 -0.27 -16.28 -8.60
CA GLY A 36 -1.32 -16.83 -9.44
C GLY A 36 -0.78 -17.57 -10.68
N PRO A 37 -1.68 -18.02 -11.57
CA PRO A 37 -1.30 -18.58 -12.87
C PRO A 37 -0.48 -17.60 -13.70
N ALA A 38 0.31 -18.13 -14.63
CA ALA A 38 0.99 -17.31 -15.63
C ALA A 38 -0.03 -16.58 -16.51
N ILE A 39 0.24 -15.30 -16.77
CA ILE A 39 -0.60 -14.41 -17.57
C ILE A 39 0.24 -13.77 -18.69
N GLY A 40 -0.43 -13.30 -19.74
CA GLY A 40 0.18 -12.56 -20.82
C GLY A 40 0.75 -11.21 -20.38
N LEU A 41 1.76 -10.74 -21.12
CA LEU A 41 2.46 -9.47 -20.84
C LEU A 41 1.50 -8.27 -20.79
N SER A 42 0.49 -8.22 -21.66
CA SER A 42 -0.51 -7.15 -21.69
C SER A 42 -1.33 -7.08 -20.39
N SER A 43 -1.81 -8.23 -19.90
CA SER A 43 -2.54 -8.36 -18.64
C SER A 43 -1.65 -7.99 -17.44
N ALA A 44 -0.39 -8.42 -17.45
CA ALA A 44 0.60 -8.06 -16.43
C ALA A 44 0.89 -6.55 -16.40
N LEU A 45 1.11 -5.93 -17.56
CA LEU A 45 1.36 -4.48 -17.67
C LEU A 45 0.14 -3.67 -17.25
N LEU A 46 -1.07 -4.11 -17.60
CA LEU A 46 -2.32 -3.45 -17.21
C LEU A 46 -2.52 -3.49 -15.69
N ALA A 47 -2.42 -4.68 -15.09
CA ALA A 47 -2.54 -4.84 -13.65
C ALA A 47 -1.43 -4.09 -12.90
N GLY A 48 -0.17 -4.27 -13.31
CA GLY A 48 0.99 -3.58 -12.74
C GLY A 48 0.82 -2.06 -12.78
N SER A 49 0.45 -1.50 -13.94
CA SER A 49 0.22 -0.06 -14.08
C SER A 49 -0.89 0.44 -13.16
N ALA A 50 -2.00 -0.31 -13.05
CA ALA A 50 -3.08 0.04 -12.12
C ALA A 50 -2.59 0.07 -10.66
N PHE A 51 -1.81 -0.93 -10.24
CA PHE A 51 -1.23 -0.96 -8.88
C PHE A 51 -0.28 0.20 -8.61
N PHE A 52 0.66 0.49 -9.52
CA PHE A 52 1.58 1.63 -9.36
C PHE A 52 0.83 2.96 -9.28
N LEU A 53 -0.10 3.22 -10.20
CA LEU A 53 -0.84 4.49 -10.24
C LEU A 53 -1.79 4.65 -9.04
N SER A 54 -2.40 3.57 -8.57
CA SER A 54 -3.33 3.60 -7.43
C SER A 54 -2.69 4.14 -6.15
N TYR A 55 -1.38 3.90 -5.92
CA TYR A 55 -0.67 4.51 -4.79
C TYR A 55 -0.74 6.03 -4.86
N GLY A 56 -0.39 6.61 -6.01
CA GLY A 56 -0.32 8.05 -6.16
C GLY A 56 -1.69 8.71 -6.03
N PHE A 57 -2.72 8.11 -6.62
CA PHE A 57 -4.10 8.59 -6.46
C PHE A 57 -4.57 8.48 -5.00
N GLY A 58 -4.32 7.35 -4.33
CA GLY A 58 -4.66 7.12 -2.92
C GLY A 58 -3.95 8.08 -1.99
N GLN A 59 -2.65 8.31 -2.19
CA GLN A 59 -1.86 9.25 -1.40
C GLN A 59 -2.38 10.68 -1.57
N ALA A 60 -2.61 11.11 -2.81
CA ALA A 60 -3.18 12.42 -3.09
C ALA A 60 -4.59 12.60 -2.49
N LEU A 61 -5.40 11.53 -2.48
CA LEU A 61 -6.70 11.51 -1.81
C LEU A 61 -6.55 11.72 -0.30
N THR A 62 -5.63 11.00 0.36
CA THR A 62 -5.41 11.12 1.81
C THR A 62 -4.88 12.49 2.22
N ASP A 63 -3.99 13.10 1.42
CA ASP A 63 -3.46 14.44 1.67
C ASP A 63 -4.60 15.49 1.72
N CYS A 64 -5.72 15.25 1.03
CA CYS A 64 -6.90 16.13 1.11
C CYS A 64 -7.60 16.14 2.47
N PHE A 65 -7.35 15.14 3.32
CA PHE A 65 -7.95 15.02 4.65
C PHE A 65 -6.97 15.31 5.79
N GLN A 66 -5.70 15.60 5.48
CA GLN A 66 -4.60 15.72 6.45
C GLN A 66 -3.96 17.12 6.45
N LEU A 67 -4.65 18.11 5.90
CA LEU A 67 -4.13 19.48 5.78
C LEU A 67 -3.78 20.14 7.13
N ASP A 68 -4.46 19.76 8.20
CA ASP A 68 -4.17 20.23 9.55
C ASP A 68 -2.77 19.83 9.97
N THR A 69 -2.46 18.53 9.95
CA THR A 69 -1.14 18.00 10.32
C THR A 69 -0.06 18.36 9.29
N ASP A 70 -0.38 18.26 8.00
CA ASP A 70 0.56 18.52 6.91
C ASP A 70 1.03 19.98 6.86
N SER A 71 0.20 20.93 7.31
CA SER A 71 0.59 22.34 7.41
C SER A 71 1.77 22.56 8.36
N LEU A 72 1.93 21.67 9.33
CA LEU A 72 3.01 21.72 10.32
C LEU A 72 4.19 20.83 9.91
N SER A 73 3.95 19.57 9.53
CA SER A 73 5.05 18.63 9.23
C SER A 73 5.61 18.73 7.81
N ALA A 74 4.81 19.25 6.86
CA ALA A 74 5.19 19.33 5.47
C ALA A 74 4.62 20.60 4.77
N PRO A 75 4.96 21.81 5.25
CA PRO A 75 4.43 23.07 4.73
C PRO A 75 4.78 23.32 3.24
N TYR A 76 5.76 22.59 2.72
CA TYR A 76 6.16 22.66 1.31
C TYR A 76 5.22 21.92 0.34
N ARG A 77 4.24 21.15 0.83
CA ARG A 77 3.35 20.36 -0.05
C ARG A 77 2.48 21.28 -0.91
N PRO A 78 2.29 20.98 -2.23
CA PRO A 78 1.54 21.86 -3.13
C PRO A 78 0.10 22.15 -2.67
N LEU A 79 -0.56 21.17 -2.05
CA LEU A 79 -1.92 21.31 -1.55
C LEU A 79 -2.01 22.24 -0.32
N VAL A 80 -1.01 22.19 0.58
CA VAL A 80 -0.90 23.09 1.73
C VAL A 80 -0.61 24.52 1.27
N GLN A 81 0.24 24.68 0.26
CA GLN A 81 0.58 25.98 -0.33
C GLN A 81 -0.55 26.61 -1.17
N GLY A 82 -1.69 25.95 -1.30
CA GLY A 82 -2.80 26.42 -2.13
C GLY A 82 -2.51 26.41 -3.65
N ARG A 83 -1.44 25.75 -4.10
CA ARG A 83 -1.10 25.60 -5.53
C ARG A 83 -2.06 24.67 -6.27
N LEU A 84 -2.74 23.81 -5.52
CA LEU A 84 -3.80 22.92 -5.98
C LEU A 84 -5.06 23.19 -5.17
N SER A 85 -6.24 23.13 -5.81
CA SER A 85 -7.48 23.13 -5.03
C SER A 85 -7.78 21.73 -4.49
N ARG A 86 -8.23 21.64 -3.24
CA ARG A 86 -8.67 20.38 -2.62
C ARG A 86 -9.71 19.65 -3.45
N ARG A 87 -10.66 20.38 -4.05
CA ARG A 87 -11.72 19.80 -4.90
C ARG A 87 -11.16 19.12 -6.15
N GLN A 88 -10.18 19.74 -6.82
CA GLN A 88 -9.54 19.14 -7.99
C GLN A 88 -8.76 17.88 -7.61
N VAL A 89 -7.99 17.92 -6.51
CA VAL A 89 -7.22 16.74 -6.08
C VAL A 89 -8.15 15.60 -5.72
N LEU A 90 -9.22 15.85 -4.93
CA LEU A 90 -10.24 14.86 -4.62
C LEU A 90 -10.85 14.23 -5.88
N ALA A 91 -11.29 15.06 -6.84
CA ALA A 91 -11.94 14.59 -8.06
C ALA A 91 -11.00 13.73 -8.93
N VAL A 92 -9.79 14.20 -9.18
CA VAL A 92 -8.82 13.48 -10.03
C VAL A 92 -8.34 12.19 -9.35
N SER A 93 -8.11 12.22 -8.03
CA SER A 93 -7.73 11.02 -7.28
C SER A 93 -8.83 9.97 -7.26
N LEU A 94 -10.08 10.37 -7.00
CA LEU A 94 -11.21 9.43 -7.01
C LEU A 94 -11.43 8.86 -8.41
N ALA A 95 -11.40 9.70 -9.46
CA ALA A 95 -11.52 9.23 -10.84
C ALA A 95 -10.39 8.25 -11.20
N GLY A 96 -9.15 8.55 -10.82
CA GLY A 96 -7.99 7.69 -11.04
C GLY A 96 -8.09 6.35 -10.31
N LEU A 97 -8.51 6.36 -9.05
CA LEU A 97 -8.76 5.13 -8.27
C LEU A 97 -9.90 4.29 -8.85
N LEU A 98 -11.00 4.92 -9.25
CA LEU A 98 -12.12 4.23 -9.91
C LEU A 98 -11.69 3.62 -11.24
N PHE A 99 -10.87 4.31 -12.02
CA PHE A 99 -10.31 3.80 -13.25
C PHE A 99 -9.40 2.59 -13.00
N CYS A 100 -8.45 2.68 -12.05
CA CYS A 100 -7.60 1.56 -11.68
C CYS A 100 -8.42 0.37 -11.15
N GLY A 101 -9.43 0.64 -10.32
CA GLY A 101 -10.36 -0.37 -9.83
C GLY A 101 -11.13 -1.06 -10.96
N ALA A 102 -11.66 -0.30 -11.93
CA ALA A 102 -12.36 -0.85 -13.09
C ALA A 102 -11.46 -1.76 -13.95
N LEU A 103 -10.18 -1.38 -14.12
CA LEU A 103 -9.19 -2.23 -14.80
C LEU A 103 -9.00 -3.57 -14.07
N LEU A 104 -8.88 -3.56 -12.74
CA LEU A 104 -8.73 -4.78 -11.94
C LEU A 104 -10.01 -5.62 -11.87
N ILE A 105 -11.19 -4.98 -11.85
CA ILE A 105 -12.50 -5.64 -11.91
C ILE A 105 -12.68 -6.37 -13.24
N ARG A 106 -12.22 -5.76 -14.35
CA ARG A 106 -12.22 -6.40 -15.66
C ARG A 106 -11.36 -7.67 -15.68
N LEU A 107 -10.26 -7.71 -14.93
CA LEU A 107 -9.45 -8.92 -14.80
C LEU A 107 -10.11 -9.96 -13.91
N HIS A 108 -10.78 -9.56 -12.83
CA HIS A 108 -11.54 -10.47 -11.98
C HIS A 108 -12.67 -9.74 -11.22
N PRO A 109 -13.95 -10.15 -11.35
CA PRO A 109 -15.09 -9.44 -10.75
C PRO A 109 -15.03 -9.29 -9.22
N LEU A 110 -14.47 -10.27 -8.49
CA LEU A 110 -14.28 -10.16 -7.03
C LEU A 110 -13.36 -8.99 -6.63
N ASN A 111 -12.55 -8.45 -7.54
CA ASN A 111 -11.81 -7.21 -7.27
C ASN A 111 -12.75 -6.03 -7.00
N ALA A 112 -14.04 -6.08 -7.34
CA ALA A 112 -15.01 -5.05 -6.97
C ALA A 112 -15.19 -4.96 -5.44
N LEU A 113 -15.25 -6.09 -4.75
CA LEU A 113 -15.33 -6.15 -3.29
C LEU A 113 -14.08 -5.54 -2.67
N PHE A 114 -12.90 -5.99 -3.10
CA PHE A 114 -11.64 -5.52 -2.53
C PHE A 114 -11.33 -4.07 -2.89
N ALA A 115 -11.65 -3.62 -4.11
CA ALA A 115 -11.59 -2.21 -4.47
C ALA A 115 -12.52 -1.37 -3.58
N GLY A 116 -13.75 -1.82 -3.34
CA GLY A 116 -14.67 -1.16 -2.40
C GLY A 116 -14.11 -1.07 -0.99
N LEU A 117 -13.51 -2.16 -0.49
CA LEU A 117 -12.86 -2.18 0.83
C LEU A 117 -11.65 -1.25 0.88
N THR A 118 -10.78 -1.21 -0.14
CA THR A 118 -9.63 -0.29 -0.17
C THR A 118 -10.07 1.18 -0.18
N VAL A 119 -11.08 1.54 -0.97
CA VAL A 119 -11.65 2.90 -0.99
C VAL A 119 -12.26 3.25 0.36
N PHE A 120 -13.02 2.34 0.96
CA PHE A 120 -13.56 2.51 2.31
C PHE A 120 -12.45 2.76 3.33
N GLY A 121 -11.40 1.93 3.32
CA GLY A 121 -10.25 2.06 4.20
C GLY A 121 -9.52 3.39 4.04
N LEU A 122 -9.31 3.85 2.80
CA LEU A 122 -8.69 5.16 2.55
C LEU A 122 -9.57 6.31 3.05
N ALA A 123 -10.88 6.24 2.83
CA ALA A 123 -11.83 7.27 3.26
C ALA A 123 -11.92 7.40 4.78
N THR A 124 -11.77 6.29 5.51
CA THR A 124 -11.81 6.26 6.98
C THR A 124 -10.43 6.35 7.63
N TYR A 125 -9.33 6.27 6.85
CA TYR A 125 -7.97 6.19 7.38
C TYR A 125 -7.64 7.33 8.36
N THR A 126 -7.92 8.59 8.00
CA THR A 126 -7.59 9.73 8.86
C THR A 126 -8.25 9.65 10.23
N PHE A 127 -9.47 9.12 10.32
CA PHE A 127 -10.16 8.90 11.59
C PHE A 127 -9.44 7.87 12.46
N PHE A 128 -8.97 6.76 11.87
CA PHE A 128 -8.25 5.72 12.59
C PHE A 128 -6.78 6.07 12.85
N LYS A 129 -6.13 6.88 12.00
CA LYS A 129 -4.74 7.35 12.19
C LYS A 129 -4.58 8.08 13.53
N ARG A 130 -5.59 8.84 13.95
CA ARG A 130 -5.58 9.65 15.18
C ARG A 130 -5.44 8.84 16.49
N ARG A 131 -5.56 7.51 16.44
CA ARG A 131 -5.49 6.62 17.62
C ARG A 131 -4.24 5.76 17.60
N TRP A 132 -3.64 5.58 18.77
CA TRP A 132 -2.37 4.87 18.97
C TRP A 132 -2.41 3.40 18.51
N TRP A 133 -3.56 2.75 18.65
CA TRP A 133 -3.72 1.32 18.39
C TRP A 133 -4.05 0.99 16.94
N SER A 134 -4.52 1.94 16.13
CA SER A 134 -5.04 1.63 14.78
C SER A 134 -4.14 2.11 13.64
N GLY A 135 -3.44 3.23 13.77
CA GLY A 135 -2.81 3.89 12.62
C GLY A 135 -2.01 2.97 11.68
N PRO A 136 -0.97 2.26 12.16
CA PRO A 136 -0.14 1.38 11.33
C PRO A 136 -0.93 0.20 10.74
N PHE A 137 -1.72 -0.49 11.56
CA PHE A 137 -2.53 -1.62 11.13
C PHE A 137 -3.63 -1.24 10.13
N TYR A 138 -4.22 -0.06 10.29
CA TYR A 138 -5.30 0.42 9.44
C TYR A 138 -4.83 0.69 8.02
N ASN A 139 -3.60 1.17 7.85
CA ASN A 139 -3.04 1.35 6.51
C ASN A 139 -2.52 0.01 5.95
N ALA A 140 -1.97 -0.84 6.82
CA ALA A 140 -1.45 -2.16 6.46
C ALA A 140 -2.48 -3.10 5.84
N TRP A 141 -3.71 -3.16 6.35
CA TRP A 141 -4.72 -4.03 5.73
C TRP A 141 -5.10 -3.55 4.33
N ILE A 142 -5.16 -2.24 4.09
CA ILE A 142 -5.45 -1.67 2.76
C ILE A 142 -4.40 -2.14 1.75
N VAL A 143 -3.11 -2.07 2.14
CA VAL A 143 -2.01 -2.54 1.29
C VAL A 143 -2.02 -4.06 1.12
N ALA A 144 -2.30 -4.83 2.19
CA ALA A 144 -2.40 -6.27 2.11
C ALA A 144 -3.50 -6.74 1.12
N LEU A 145 -4.61 -5.99 0.99
CA LEU A 145 -5.63 -6.29 -0.02
C LEU A 145 -5.09 -6.24 -1.45
N LEU A 146 -4.03 -5.47 -1.73
CA LEU A 146 -3.43 -5.43 -3.07
C LEU A 146 -2.81 -6.78 -3.45
N VAL A 147 -2.29 -7.55 -2.48
CA VAL A 147 -1.81 -8.92 -2.73
C VAL A 147 -2.98 -9.81 -3.18
N VAL A 148 -4.11 -9.72 -2.48
CA VAL A 148 -5.32 -10.47 -2.85
C VAL A 148 -5.81 -10.06 -4.23
N MET A 149 -5.87 -8.76 -4.50
CA MET A 149 -6.31 -8.24 -5.80
C MET A 149 -5.39 -8.63 -6.94
N GLY A 150 -4.07 -8.69 -6.69
CA GLY A 150 -3.07 -9.18 -7.64
C GLY A 150 -3.27 -10.66 -7.94
N TYR A 151 -3.46 -11.49 -6.91
CA TYR A 151 -3.73 -12.92 -7.08
C TYR A 151 -5.02 -13.15 -7.88
N LEU A 152 -6.10 -12.45 -7.53
CA LEU A 152 -7.36 -12.50 -8.27
C LEU A 152 -7.20 -12.07 -9.72
N ALA A 153 -6.45 -11.00 -9.97
CA ALA A 153 -6.15 -10.54 -11.31
C ALA A 153 -5.42 -11.63 -12.12
N ALA A 154 -4.46 -12.36 -11.53
CA ALA A 154 -3.78 -13.46 -12.20
C ALA A 154 -4.71 -14.67 -12.45
N VAL A 155 -5.61 -14.98 -11.51
CA VAL A 155 -6.59 -16.07 -11.64
C VAL A 155 -7.57 -15.79 -12.78
N GLY A 156 -8.05 -14.55 -12.92
CA GLY A 156 -9.04 -14.18 -13.91
C GLY A 156 -8.47 -13.72 -15.26
N ALA A 157 -7.25 -13.20 -15.29
CA ALA A 157 -6.60 -12.77 -16.53
C ALA A 157 -6.41 -13.97 -17.48
N ASP A 158 -6.67 -13.70 -18.76
CA ASP A 158 -6.57 -14.66 -19.87
C ASP A 158 -7.41 -15.95 -19.69
N ALA A 159 -8.36 -15.94 -18.75
CA ALA A 159 -9.41 -16.95 -18.70
C ALA A 159 -10.30 -16.85 -19.95
N ALA A 160 -10.76 -18.00 -20.45
CA ALA A 160 -11.65 -18.01 -21.61
C ALA A 160 -12.90 -17.16 -21.33
N PRO A 161 -13.42 -16.40 -22.32
CA PRO A 161 -14.61 -15.57 -22.13
C PRO A 161 -15.77 -16.36 -21.51
N GLY A 162 -16.33 -15.87 -20.40
CA GLY A 162 -17.41 -16.54 -19.66
C GLY A 162 -16.94 -17.57 -18.62
N VAL A 163 -15.66 -17.94 -18.60
CA VAL A 163 -15.08 -18.80 -17.56
C VAL A 163 -14.54 -17.92 -16.43
N GLN A 164 -15.30 -17.79 -15.35
CA GLN A 164 -14.72 -17.36 -14.08
C GLN A 164 -13.97 -18.55 -13.50
N ARG A 165 -12.63 -18.50 -13.47
CA ARG A 165 -11.87 -19.43 -12.66
C ARG A 165 -12.23 -19.14 -11.20
N LEU A 166 -12.94 -20.07 -10.56
CA LEU A 166 -13.05 -20.10 -9.11
C LEU A 166 -11.65 -20.04 -8.50
N LEU A 167 -11.52 -19.44 -7.32
CA LEU A 167 -10.26 -19.40 -6.57
C LEU A 167 -9.58 -20.77 -6.66
N LEU A 168 -8.40 -20.84 -7.27
CA LEU A 168 -7.64 -22.07 -7.55
C LEU A 168 -7.08 -22.73 -6.27
N GLY A 169 -7.76 -22.54 -5.15
CA GLY A 169 -7.25 -22.73 -3.80
C GLY A 169 -6.60 -21.46 -3.24
N TRP A 170 -6.26 -21.53 -1.96
CA TRP A 170 -5.50 -20.51 -1.24
C TRP A 170 -4.05 -21.01 -1.09
N PRO A 171 -3.13 -20.63 -1.98
CA PRO A 171 -1.77 -21.14 -1.90
C PRO A 171 -1.12 -20.68 -0.60
N THR A 172 -0.32 -21.53 0.02
CA THR A 172 0.41 -21.21 1.26
C THR A 172 1.31 -19.98 1.12
N GLY A 173 1.86 -19.76 -0.08
CA GLY A 173 2.57 -18.54 -0.47
C GLY A 173 1.77 -17.26 -0.29
N LEU A 174 0.44 -17.29 -0.49
CA LEU A 174 -0.44 -16.14 -0.33
C LEU A 174 -0.58 -15.73 1.14
N THR A 175 -0.69 -16.68 2.06
CA THR A 175 -0.71 -16.39 3.50
C THR A 175 0.59 -15.70 3.92
N GLY A 176 1.74 -16.23 3.51
CA GLY A 176 3.03 -15.61 3.81
C GLY A 176 3.17 -14.21 3.21
N ALA A 177 2.77 -14.03 1.94
CA ALA A 177 2.78 -12.73 1.27
C ALA A 177 1.87 -11.68 1.95
N LEU A 178 0.70 -12.08 2.46
CA LEU A 178 -0.18 -11.20 3.21
C LEU A 178 0.44 -10.77 4.54
N ILE A 179 1.11 -11.68 5.25
CA ILE A 179 1.84 -11.38 6.48
C ILE A 179 2.97 -10.37 6.18
N VAL A 180 3.77 -10.62 5.14
CA VAL A 180 4.86 -9.73 4.70
C VAL A 180 4.31 -8.34 4.35
N ALA A 181 3.28 -8.26 3.50
CA ALA A 181 2.71 -6.99 3.07
C ALA A 181 2.10 -6.21 4.24
N PHE A 182 1.36 -6.89 5.12
CA PHE A 182 0.72 -6.27 6.28
C PHE A 182 1.76 -5.74 7.27
N PHE A 183 2.65 -6.58 7.78
CA PHE A 183 3.60 -6.15 8.82
C PHE A 183 4.73 -5.28 8.26
N GLY A 184 5.20 -5.54 7.03
CA GLY A 184 6.16 -4.68 6.35
C GLY A 184 5.62 -3.27 6.15
N TYR A 185 4.36 -3.14 5.74
CA TYR A 185 3.77 -1.81 5.59
C TYR A 185 3.38 -1.17 6.94
N ALA A 186 2.97 -1.95 7.93
CA ALA A 186 2.76 -1.45 9.30
C ALA A 186 4.06 -0.85 9.87
N ASN A 187 5.21 -1.53 9.66
CA ASN A 187 6.53 -1.02 10.03
C ASN A 187 6.87 0.29 9.29
N PHE A 188 6.67 0.32 7.97
CA PHE A 188 6.88 1.52 7.15
C PHE A 188 6.06 2.72 7.66
N VAL A 189 4.78 2.49 7.98
CA VAL A 189 3.87 3.54 8.47
C VAL A 189 4.26 4.01 9.87
N LEU A 190 4.61 3.08 10.77
CA LEU A 190 5.03 3.42 12.13
C LEU A 190 6.32 4.27 12.13
N THR A 191 7.31 3.86 11.34
CA THR A 191 8.54 4.65 11.13
C THR A 191 8.22 6.04 10.57
N GLY A 192 7.24 6.11 9.67
CA GLY A 192 6.71 7.37 9.14
C GLY A 192 6.16 8.33 10.19
N TYR A 193 5.70 7.86 11.35
CA TYR A 193 5.18 8.73 12.41
C TYR A 193 6.28 9.47 13.19
N TYR A 194 7.55 9.05 13.08
CA TYR A 194 8.63 9.68 13.85
C TYR A 194 8.90 11.10 13.37
N LYS A 195 8.84 11.33 12.06
CA LYS A 195 8.96 12.67 11.47
C LYS A 195 7.76 13.58 11.75
N ASP A 196 6.58 12.99 12.03
CA ASP A 196 5.34 13.72 12.24
C ASP A 196 5.04 13.97 13.74
N LEU A 197 5.93 13.57 14.66
CA LEU A 197 5.68 13.59 16.11
C LEU A 197 5.25 14.96 16.67
N SER A 198 5.92 16.04 16.27
CA SER A 198 5.60 17.39 16.74
C SER A 198 4.26 17.87 16.20
N ALA A 199 3.99 17.61 14.92
CA ALA A 199 2.74 17.97 14.26
C ALA A 199 1.56 17.18 14.83
N ASP A 200 1.70 15.86 14.98
CA ASP A 200 0.69 14.99 15.57
C ASP A 200 0.32 15.45 16.98
N ARG A 201 1.32 15.81 17.81
CA ARG A 201 1.07 16.35 19.15
C ARG A 201 0.32 17.68 19.11
N ALA A 202 0.67 18.58 18.20
CA ALA A 202 0.03 19.87 18.05
C ALA A 202 -1.41 19.77 17.52
N THR A 203 -1.72 18.76 16.70
CA THR A 203 -3.06 18.54 16.12
C THR A 203 -3.92 17.55 16.90
N GLY A 204 -3.49 17.09 18.08
CA GLY A 204 -4.25 16.18 18.94
C GLY A 204 -4.31 14.73 18.43
N TYR A 205 -3.37 14.32 17.58
CA TYR A 205 -3.26 12.94 17.12
C TYR A 205 -2.52 12.16 18.20
N HIS A 206 -3.19 11.16 18.78
CA HIS A 206 -2.60 10.29 19.79
C HIS A 206 -1.97 9.07 19.14
N THR A 207 -1.02 9.26 18.21
CA THR A 207 -0.28 8.16 17.57
C THR A 207 0.60 7.43 18.59
N LEU A 208 1.05 6.22 18.24
CA LEU A 208 1.90 5.39 19.11
C LEU A 208 3.11 6.17 19.70
N PRO A 209 3.93 6.88 18.90
CA PRO A 209 5.05 7.65 19.44
C PRO A 209 4.63 8.87 20.25
N VAL A 210 3.47 9.48 20.00
CA VAL A 210 2.94 10.57 20.85
C VAL A 210 2.57 10.05 22.23
N ARG A 211 1.91 8.88 22.31
CA ARG A 211 1.39 8.33 23.56
C ARG A 211 2.46 7.62 24.42
N PHE A 212 3.34 6.86 23.79
CA PHE A 212 4.31 6.01 24.51
C PHE A 212 5.76 6.44 24.31
N GLY A 213 6.03 7.42 23.45
CA GLY A 213 7.37 7.87 23.12
C GLY A 213 8.06 7.00 22.07
N LEU A 214 9.29 7.39 21.72
CA LEU A 214 10.05 6.79 20.63
C LEU A 214 10.57 5.39 20.96
N ARG A 215 11.05 5.14 22.19
CA ARG A 215 11.64 3.84 22.56
C ARG A 215 10.62 2.68 22.48
N PRO A 216 9.41 2.76 23.09
CA PRO A 216 8.43 1.68 22.95
C PRO A 216 7.95 1.54 21.51
N SER A 217 7.85 2.64 20.77
CA SER A 217 7.47 2.60 19.35
C SER A 217 8.52 1.88 18.50
N ALA A 218 9.81 2.02 18.82
CA ALA A 218 10.90 1.33 18.12
C ALA A 218 10.81 -0.19 18.35
N VAL A 219 10.58 -0.61 19.60
CA VAL A 219 10.38 -2.04 19.92
C VAL A 219 9.18 -2.63 19.18
N VAL A 220 8.07 -1.88 19.06
CA VAL A 220 6.91 -2.31 18.26
C VAL A 220 7.25 -2.40 16.78
N SER A 221 8.05 -1.45 16.27
CA SER A 221 8.53 -1.47 14.89
C SER A 221 9.38 -2.70 14.61
N ASP A 222 10.31 -3.05 15.51
CA ASP A 222 11.13 -4.26 15.42
C ASP A 222 10.25 -5.52 15.44
N GLY A 223 9.23 -5.55 16.30
CA GLY A 223 8.23 -6.62 16.31
C GLY A 223 7.53 -6.80 14.96
N PHE A 224 7.15 -5.70 14.29
CA PHE A 224 6.59 -5.76 12.94
C PHE A 224 7.60 -6.29 11.92
N ALA A 225 8.87 -5.89 12.01
CA ALA A 225 9.91 -6.42 11.11
C ALA A 225 10.07 -7.94 11.28
N VAL A 226 10.13 -8.43 12.52
CA VAL A 226 10.19 -9.87 12.82
C VAL A 226 8.98 -10.62 12.28
N LEU A 227 7.78 -10.06 12.42
CA LEU A 227 6.55 -10.68 11.90
C LEU A 227 6.53 -10.69 10.37
N ALA A 228 7.04 -9.65 9.71
CA ALA A 228 7.21 -9.65 8.26
C ALA A 228 8.19 -10.74 7.81
N LEU A 229 9.32 -10.91 8.50
CA LEU A 229 10.28 -11.99 8.25
C LEU A 229 9.64 -13.38 8.44
N ALA A 230 8.81 -13.57 9.46
CA ALA A 230 8.05 -14.80 9.65
C ALA A 230 7.12 -15.07 8.45
N GLY A 231 6.54 -14.05 7.84
CA GLY A 231 5.76 -14.17 6.61
C GLY A 231 6.57 -14.73 5.43
N VAL A 232 7.85 -14.35 5.29
CA VAL A 232 8.75 -14.90 4.28
C VAL A 232 8.97 -16.40 4.50
N LEU A 233 9.16 -16.81 5.75
CA LEU A 233 9.26 -18.24 6.11
C LEU A 233 7.98 -18.99 5.74
N VAL A 234 6.81 -18.46 6.10
CA VAL A 234 5.51 -19.07 5.75
C VAL A 234 5.34 -19.19 4.23
N ALA A 235 5.81 -18.20 3.46
CA ALA A 235 5.74 -18.23 2.01
C ALA A 235 6.68 -19.27 1.39
N GLY A 236 7.92 -19.40 1.91
CA GLY A 236 8.98 -20.23 1.32
C GLY A 236 9.07 -21.68 1.82
N VAL A 237 8.68 -21.96 3.07
CA VAL A 237 8.75 -23.31 3.68
C VAL A 237 8.05 -24.40 2.84
N PRO A 238 6.90 -24.17 2.21
CA PRO A 238 6.22 -25.18 1.40
C PRO A 238 6.88 -25.49 0.05
N GLN A 239 7.88 -24.71 -0.38
CA GLN A 239 8.43 -24.73 -1.74
C GLN A 239 9.83 -25.38 -1.83
N LEU A 240 10.39 -25.82 -0.70
CA LEU A 240 11.72 -26.42 -0.63
C LEU A 240 11.62 -27.95 -0.44
N PRO A 241 11.81 -28.77 -1.49
CA PRO A 241 11.99 -30.21 -1.31
C PRO A 241 13.35 -30.47 -0.66
N GLY A 242 13.36 -31.11 0.51
CA GLY A 242 14.59 -31.49 1.22
C GLY A 242 15.19 -30.33 2.03
N TRP A 243 14.83 -30.26 3.31
CA TRP A 243 15.37 -29.28 4.25
C TRP A 243 16.84 -29.65 4.59
N THR A 244 17.81 -28.85 4.14
CA THR A 244 19.20 -28.94 4.62
C THR A 244 19.57 -27.68 5.40
N TRP A 245 20.18 -27.86 6.58
CA TRP A 245 20.60 -26.80 7.52
C TRP A 245 21.49 -25.70 6.91
N SER A 246 22.04 -25.92 5.70
CA SER A 246 22.82 -24.96 4.91
C SER A 246 22.02 -23.81 4.28
N MET A 247 20.68 -23.85 4.30
CA MET A 247 19.82 -22.81 3.70
C MET A 247 19.39 -21.69 4.68
N LEU A 248 19.63 -21.86 5.98
CA LEU A 248 19.33 -20.86 7.01
C LEU A 248 20.09 -19.52 6.85
N PRO A 249 21.34 -19.48 6.36
CA PRO A 249 22.04 -18.22 6.12
C PRO A 249 21.39 -17.36 5.03
N ALA A 250 20.71 -17.96 4.05
CA ALA A 250 20.02 -17.21 2.99
C ALA A 250 18.77 -16.47 3.51
N VAL A 251 18.11 -17.03 4.53
CA VAL A 251 17.02 -16.34 5.26
C VAL A 251 17.59 -15.26 6.18
N ALA A 252 18.75 -15.50 6.79
CA ALA A 252 19.42 -14.52 7.65
C ALA A 252 19.98 -13.31 6.87
N PHE A 253 20.32 -13.46 5.59
CA PHE A 253 20.74 -12.33 4.75
C PHE A 253 19.63 -11.32 4.44
N VAL A 254 18.35 -11.70 4.60
CA VAL A 254 17.21 -10.77 4.56
C VAL A 254 17.08 -9.98 5.88
N ALA A 255 17.71 -10.44 6.96
CA ALA A 255 17.75 -9.74 8.26
C ALA A 255 18.94 -8.76 8.40
N ALA A 256 19.90 -8.78 7.47
CA ALA A 256 21.05 -7.86 7.48
C ALA A 256 20.72 -6.55 6.76
N GLY A 257 19.76 -5.80 7.31
CA GLY A 257 19.32 -4.51 6.79
C GLY A 257 18.89 -3.54 7.87
N SER A 258 19.51 -3.60 9.06
CA SER A 258 19.25 -2.66 10.14
C SER A 258 20.38 -2.63 11.17
N VAL A 259 21.58 -2.21 10.76
CA VAL A 259 22.54 -1.45 11.61
C VAL A 259 23.48 -0.66 10.68
N ALA A 260 23.19 0.63 10.50
CA ALA A 260 24.15 1.72 10.36
C ALA A 260 23.38 3.04 10.50
#